data_AF-A0A3D1TRD9-F1
#
_entry.id   AF-A0A3D1TRD9-F1
#
_cell.length_a   1.000
_cell.length_b   1.000
_cell.length_c   1.000
_cell.angle_alpha   90.00
_cell.angle_beta   90.00
_cell.angle_gamma   90.00
#
_symmetry.space_group_name_H-M   'P 1'
#
loop_
_entity.id
_entity.type
_entity.pdbx_description
1 polymer ?
#
loop_
_entity_poly.entity_id
_entity_poly.type
_entity_poly.pdbx_seq_one_letter_code
_entity_poly.pdbx_strand_id
1 'polypeptide(L)'
;MATRVGQSPAVIEFAEDLSDLEVATTAIMTELGQSSRPAQDLVGQVAATHHLDQAVVQKALIAAVRRGDVVMDQRFTIRVV
;
A
#
# COMPACT_ATOMS: atom_id res chain seq x y z
N MET A 1 -33.61 -13.27 27.85
CA MET A 1 -33.49 -11.87 27.39
C MET A 1 -32.06 -11.69 26.89
N ALA A 2 -31.82 -11.88 25.59
CA ALA A 2 -30.48 -11.84 24.99
C ALA A 2 -30.30 -10.49 24.30
N THR A 3 -29.45 -9.63 24.85
CA THR A 3 -29.05 -8.38 24.21
C THR A 3 -28.21 -8.72 22.99
N ARG A 4 -28.84 -8.65 21.81
CA ARG A 4 -28.15 -8.79 20.52
C ARG A 4 -27.30 -7.54 20.33
N VAL A 5 -26.02 -7.64 20.66
CA VAL A 5 -25.04 -6.60 20.31
C VAL A 5 -24.96 -6.60 18.79
N GLY A 6 -25.59 -5.60 18.17
CA GLY A 6 -25.41 -5.32 16.75
C GLY A 6 -23.98 -4.91 16.53
N GLN A 7 -23.13 -5.84 16.11
CA GLN A 7 -21.86 -5.50 15.49
C GLN A 7 -22.21 -4.77 14.18
N SER A 8 -22.01 -3.45 14.15
CA SER A 8 -22.20 -2.64 12.95
C SER A 8 -21.26 -3.14 11.85
N PRO A 9 -21.76 -3.60 10.70
CA PRO A 9 -20.92 -4.08 9.60
C PRO A 9 -20.02 -3.00 9.01
N ALA A 10 -20.30 -1.72 9.26
CA ALA A 10 -19.50 -0.60 8.75
C ALA A 10 -18.09 -0.48 9.37
N VAL A 11 -17.83 -1.06 10.55
CA VAL A 11 -16.49 -0.94 11.19
C VAL A 11 -15.47 -1.88 10.56
N ILE A 12 -15.92 -2.94 9.89
CA ILE A 12 -15.05 -3.96 9.30
C ILE A 12 -14.43 -3.45 8.00
N GLU A 13 -15.20 -2.77 7.14
CA GLU A 13 -14.71 -2.24 5.86
C GLU A 13 -13.62 -1.15 6.03
N PHE A 14 -13.76 -0.24 7.00
CA PHE A 14 -12.72 0.78 7.24
C PHE A 14 -11.43 0.21 7.85
N ALA A 15 -11.51 -0.90 8.57
CA ALA A 15 -10.34 -1.58 9.12
C ALA A 15 -9.58 -2.34 8.03
N GLU A 16 -10.28 -2.94 7.08
CA GLU A 16 -9.68 -3.57 5.90
C GLU A 16 -8.94 -2.53 5.04
N ASP A 17 -9.58 -1.40 4.70
CA ASP A 17 -8.96 -0.36 3.86
C ASP A 17 -7.67 0.23 4.46
N LEU A 18 -7.64 0.45 5.78
CA LEU A 18 -6.44 0.94 6.49
C LEU A 18 -5.37 -0.15 6.56
N SER A 19 -5.77 -1.40 6.80
CA SER A 19 -4.86 -2.54 6.83
C SER A 19 -4.22 -2.75 5.46
N ASP A 20 -4.99 -2.65 4.37
CA ASP A 20 -4.51 -2.84 3.01
C ASP A 20 -3.52 -1.76 2.59
N LEU A 21 -3.70 -0.51 3.04
CA LEU A 21 -2.75 0.56 2.78
C LEU A 21 -1.41 0.35 3.53
N GLU A 22 -1.45 -0.10 4.78
CA GLU A 22 -0.25 -0.42 5.58
C GLU A 22 0.48 -1.65 5.03
N VAL A 23 -0.27 -2.69 4.64
CA VAL A 23 0.26 -3.89 3.98
C VAL A 23 0.89 -3.51 2.64
N ALA A 24 0.21 -2.71 1.81
CA ALA A 24 0.75 -2.21 0.54
C ALA A 24 2.04 -1.41 0.75
N THR A 25 2.09 -0.53 1.76
CA THR A 25 3.30 0.23 2.08
C THR A 25 4.46 -0.70 2.44
N THR A 26 4.21 -1.66 3.32
CA THR A 26 5.22 -2.64 3.76
C THR A 26 5.73 -3.50 2.59
N ALA A 27 4.81 -3.92 1.72
CA ALA A 27 5.12 -4.67 0.52
C ALA A 27 5.96 -3.85 -0.48
N ILE A 28 5.61 -2.58 -0.72
CA ILE A 28 6.39 -1.64 -1.54
C ILE A 28 7.82 -1.53 -1.01
N MET A 29 8.00 -1.34 0.30
CA MET A 29 9.32 -1.22 0.91
C MET A 29 10.13 -2.52 0.81
N THR A 30 9.45 -3.67 0.93
CA THR A 30 10.08 -4.99 0.80
C THR A 30 10.52 -5.27 -0.63
N GLU A 31 9.68 -5.00 -1.62
CA GLU A 31 9.96 -5.21 -3.04
C GLU A 31 10.97 -4.19 -3.61
N LEU A 32 11.00 -2.97 -3.08
CA LEU A 32 12.06 -2.00 -3.39
C LEU A 32 13.38 -2.42 -2.76
N GLY A 33 13.38 -2.77 -1.47
CA GLY A 33 14.59 -3.01 -0.71
C GLY A 33 15.60 -1.87 -0.91
N GLN A 34 16.78 -2.20 -1.46
CA GLN A 34 17.82 -1.23 -1.84
C GLN A 34 17.88 -0.93 -3.35
N SER A 35 16.98 -1.53 -4.14
CA SER A 35 16.98 -1.41 -5.59
C SER A 35 16.07 -0.28 -6.05
N SER A 36 16.50 0.40 -7.12
CA SER A 36 15.69 1.42 -7.80
C SER A 36 14.91 0.77 -8.94
N ARG A 37 13.59 0.95 -9.00
CA ARG A 37 12.73 0.35 -10.04
C ARG A 37 11.69 1.34 -10.56
N PRO A 38 11.18 1.18 -11.79
CA PRO A 38 10.10 2.03 -12.30
C PRO A 38 8.86 1.94 -11.41
N ALA A 39 8.21 3.07 -11.13
CA ALA A 39 7.07 3.12 -10.22
C ALA A 39 5.90 2.24 -10.68
N GLN A 40 5.61 2.21 -11.99
CA GLN A 40 4.51 1.42 -12.55
C GLN A 40 4.77 -0.09 -12.43
N ASP A 41 6.00 -0.53 -12.72
CA ASP A 41 6.40 -1.94 -12.59
C ASP A 41 6.29 -2.40 -11.13
N LEU A 42 6.74 -1.56 -10.19
CA LEU A 42 6.64 -1.88 -8.77
C LEU A 42 5.18 -2.01 -8.32
N VAL A 43 4.32 -1.06 -8.69
CA VAL A 43 2.89 -1.10 -8.33
C VAL A 43 2.24 -2.36 -8.87
N GLY A 44 2.49 -2.70 -10.14
CA GLY A 44 1.97 -3.92 -10.76
C GLY A 44 2.48 -5.20 -10.08
N GLN A 45 3.78 -5.25 -9.76
CA GLN A 45 4.40 -6.39 -9.09
C GLN A 45 3.86 -6.57 -7.66
N VAL A 46 3.83 -5.50 -6.85
CA VAL A 46 3.31 -5.56 -5.47
C VAL A 46 1.84 -5.96 -5.45
N ALA A 47 1.02 -5.39 -6.33
CA ALA A 47 -0.39 -5.75 -6.45
C ALA A 47 -0.57 -7.24 -6.81
N ALA A 48 0.22 -7.75 -7.75
CA ALA A 48 0.15 -9.14 -8.17
C ALA A 48 0.66 -10.12 -7.08
N THR A 49 1.80 -9.82 -6.45
CA THR A 49 2.45 -10.68 -5.44
C THR A 49 1.64 -10.75 -4.15
N HIS A 50 1.04 -9.64 -3.73
CA HIS A 50 0.32 -9.55 -2.46
C HIS A 50 -1.20 -9.61 -2.63
N HIS A 51 -1.71 -9.85 -3.85
CA HIS A 51 -3.14 -9.88 -4.18
C HIS A 51 -3.89 -8.61 -3.75
N LEU A 52 -3.24 -7.46 -3.87
CA LEU A 52 -3.79 -6.15 -3.52
C LEU A 52 -4.34 -5.44 -4.75
N ASP A 53 -5.29 -4.54 -4.55
CA ASP A 53 -5.74 -3.64 -5.61
C ASP A 53 -4.61 -2.67 -6.00
N GLN A 54 -4.35 -2.55 -7.31
CA GLN A 54 -3.37 -1.61 -7.85
C GLN A 54 -3.62 -0.17 -7.40
N ALA A 55 -4.88 0.25 -7.27
CA ALA A 55 -5.24 1.59 -6.81
C ALA A 55 -4.81 1.81 -5.35
N VAL A 56 -4.90 0.80 -4.50
CA VAL A 56 -4.44 0.86 -3.10
C VAL A 56 -2.92 0.95 -3.05
N VAL A 57 -2.23 0.11 -3.81
CA VAL A 57 -0.76 0.12 -3.91
C VAL A 57 -0.26 1.47 -4.45
N GLN A 58 -0.93 2.03 -5.46
CA GLN A 58 -0.58 3.34 -5.99
C GLN A 58 -0.78 4.46 -4.97
N LYS A 59 -1.87 4.43 -4.19
CA LYS A 59 -2.11 5.39 -3.09
C LYS A 59 -1.03 5.25 -2.01
N ALA A 60 -0.69 4.02 -1.62
CA ALA A 60 0.36 3.74 -0.64
C ALA A 60 1.73 4.25 -1.10
N LEU A 61 2.07 4.04 -2.37
CA LEU A 61 3.31 4.56 -2.95
C LEU A 61 3.37 6.09 -2.92
N ILE A 62 2.29 6.76 -3.33
CA ILE A 62 2.22 8.23 -3.28
C ILE A 62 2.34 8.74 -1.83
N ALA A 63 1.71 8.05 -0.88
CA ALA A 63 1.82 8.39 0.55
C ALA A 63 3.27 8.21 1.05
N ALA A 64 3.94 7.12 0.69
CA ALA A 64 5.35 6.87 1.04
C ALA A 64 6.28 7.95 0.45
N VAL A 65 6.04 8.37 -0.80
CA VAL A 65 6.80 9.47 -1.41
C VAL A 65 6.57 10.80 -0.69
N ARG A 66 5.32 11.09 -0.30
CA ARG A 66 4.98 12.32 0.44
C ARG A 66 5.56 12.33 1.85
N ARG A 67 5.62 11.19 2.53
CA ARG A 67 6.27 11.04 3.84
C ARG A 67 7.79 11.16 3.77
N GLY A 68 8.37 10.97 2.57
CA GLY A 68 9.82 10.98 2.37
C GLY A 68 10.47 9.62 2.61
N ASP A 69 9.68 8.56 2.75
CA ASP A 69 10.17 7.18 2.89
C ASP A 69 10.74 6.67 1.56
N VAL A 70 10.20 7.17 0.44
CA VAL A 70 10.58 6.82 -0.93
C VAL A 70 10.86 8.09 -1.71
N VAL A 71 11.92 8.10 -2.51
CA VAL A 71 12.20 9.17 -3.47
C VAL A 71 11.96 8.70 -4.88
N MET A 72 11.37 9.57 -5.68
CA MET A 72 11.19 9.39 -7.12
C MET A 72 12.18 10.29 -7.87
N ASP A 73 12.97 9.71 -8.77
CA ASP A 73 13.86 10.45 -9.66
C ASP A 73 13.08 10.97 -10.91
N GLN A 74 13.69 11.88 -11.67
CA GLN A 74 13.17 12.48 -12.91
C GLN A 74 12.82 11.45 -14.00
N ARG A 75 13.30 10.21 -13.87
CA ARG A 75 12.97 9.08 -14.75
C ARG A 75 11.77 8.25 -14.27
N PHE A 76 11.04 8.72 -13.25
CA PHE A 76 9.94 7.98 -12.60
C PHE A 76 10.38 6.65 -11.94
N THR A 77 11.67 6.53 -11.66
CA THR A 77 12.25 5.44 -10.88
C THR A 77 12.14 5.79 -9.40
N ILE A 78 11.72 4.83 -8.59
CA ILE A 78 11.57 4.98 -7.14
C ILE A 78 12.60 4.15 -6.39
N ARG A 79 13.06 4.65 -5.24
CA ARG A 79 13.94 3.96 -4.29
C ARG A 79 13.61 4.39 -2.86
N VAL A 80 13.85 3.51 -1.90
CA VAL A 80 13.76 3.84 -0.47
C VAL A 80 14.85 4.86 -0.11
N VAL A 81 14.53 5.81 0.76
CA VAL A 81 15.46 6.84 1.26
C VAL A 81 16.37 6.29 2.35
#